data_AF-A0A7S0L1H7-F1
#
_entry.id   AF-A0A7S0L1H7-F1
#
_cell.length_a   1.000
_cell.length_b   1.000
_cell.length_c   1.000
_cell.angle_alpha   90.00
_cell.angle_beta   90.00
_cell.angle_gamma   90.00
#
_symmetry.space_group_name_H-M   'P 1'
#
loop_
_entity.id
_entity.type
_entity.pdbx_description
1 polymer ?
#
loop_
_entity_poly.entity_id
_entity_poly.type
_entity_poly.pdbx_seq_one_letter_code
_entity_poly.pdbx_strand_id
1 'polypeptide(L)'
;ASLAAPGVGVRFVLGNISSCNHQRRDSEVKALLLEEFRREADMVHVDAFECSKRAVATKTLAWYRQAVISDPGYQWIGKSDDDTLFDPRRLRAEALLMTSVGHACGQPTLYA
;
A
#
# COMPACT_ATOMS: atom_id res chain seq x y z
N ALA A 1 19.70 0.62 -2.15
CA ALA A 1 19.53 0.02 -0.80
C ALA A 1 18.09 -0.43 -0.70
N SER A 2 17.83 -1.69 -0.37
CA SER A 2 16.45 -2.15 -0.18
C SER A 2 15.84 -1.37 1.00
N LEU A 3 14.67 -0.76 0.80
CA LEU A 3 13.88 -0.12 1.86
C LEU A 3 13.38 -1.13 2.92
N ALA A 4 13.71 -2.41 2.76
CA ALA A 4 13.22 -3.51 3.59
C ALA A 4 13.84 -3.50 5.00
N ALA A 5 13.09 -2.99 5.96
CA ALA A 5 13.20 -3.50 7.32
C ALA A 5 12.62 -4.93 7.36
N PRO A 6 13.25 -5.89 8.06
CA PRO A 6 12.72 -7.26 8.15
C PRO A 6 11.28 -7.29 8.66
N GLY A 7 10.38 -7.93 7.90
CA GLY A 7 8.96 -7.99 8.22
C GLY A 7 8.14 -6.75 7.82
N VAL A 8 8.74 -5.79 7.11
CA VAL A 8 8.03 -4.63 6.54
C VAL A 8 8.03 -4.76 5.02
N GLY A 9 6.84 -4.86 4.42
CA GLY A 9 6.62 -4.79 2.99
C GLY A 9 6.12 -3.40 2.59
N VAL A 10 6.60 -2.89 1.46
CA VAL A 10 6.09 -1.66 0.84
C VAL A 10 5.52 -2.03 -0.52
N ARG A 11 4.33 -1.50 -0.82
CA ARG A 11 3.68 -1.67 -2.12
C ARG A 11 3.23 -0.32 -2.65
N PHE A 12 3.34 -0.12 -3.96
CA PHE A 12 2.80 1.05 -4.64
C PHE A 12 1.40 0.74 -5.18
N VAL A 13 0.41 1.53 -4.79
CA VAL A 13 -0.99 1.33 -5.20
C VAL A 13 -1.37 2.31 -6.29
N LEU A 14 -1.68 1.78 -7.47
CA LEU A 14 -2.11 2.54 -8.63
C LEU A 14 -3.53 2.13 -9.03
N GLY A 15 -4.36 3.14 -9.23
CA GLY A 15 -5.64 3.01 -9.90
C GLY A 15 -5.52 3.14 -11.42
N ASN A 16 -6.68 3.22 -12.06
CA ASN A 16 -6.78 3.41 -13.49
C ASN A 16 -6.46 4.85 -13.89
N ILE A 17 -5.35 4.99 -14.61
CA ILE A 17 -4.86 6.26 -15.17
C ILE A 17 -5.53 6.67 -16.48
N SER A 18 -6.35 5.81 -17.12
CA SER A 18 -6.92 6.08 -18.44
C SER A 18 -7.89 7.27 -18.49
N SER A 19 -8.41 7.68 -17.33
CA SER A 19 -9.31 8.82 -17.17
C SER A 19 -8.59 10.11 -16.74
N CYS A 20 -7.27 10.08 -16.58
CA CYS A 20 -6.48 11.26 -16.27
C CYS A 20 -6.37 12.13 -17.53
N ASN A 21 -6.63 13.43 -17.39
CA ASN A 21 -6.71 14.36 -18.53
C ASN A 21 -5.29 14.78 -18.99
N HIS A 22 -4.46 13.82 -19.39
CA HIS A 22 -3.06 14.00 -19.78
C HIS A 22 -2.80 13.53 -21.22
N GLN A 23 -3.57 14.11 -22.15
CA GLN A 23 -3.76 13.76 -23.57
C GLN A 23 -2.50 13.57 -24.46
N ARG A 24 -1.27 13.65 -23.96
CA ARG A 24 -0.04 13.36 -24.73
C ARG A 24 1.00 12.47 -24.05
N ARG A 25 0.91 12.23 -22.74
CA ARG A 25 1.89 11.40 -22.00
C ARG A 25 1.35 10.03 -21.58
N ASP A 26 0.06 9.79 -21.76
CA ASP A 26 -0.62 8.60 -21.24
C ASP A 26 -0.13 7.29 -21.84
N SER A 27 0.25 7.24 -23.12
CA SER A 27 0.72 5.99 -23.75
C SER A 27 2.11 5.57 -23.30
N GLU A 28 3.05 6.52 -23.20
CA GLU A 28 4.42 6.28 -22.74
C GLU A 28 4.45 5.98 -21.24
N VAL A 29 3.73 6.77 -20.44
CA VAL A 29 3.62 6.55 -18.99
C VAL A 29 2.96 5.20 -18.69
N LYS A 30 1.90 4.83 -19.43
CA LYS A 30 1.28 3.52 -19.29
C LYS A 30 2.21 2.38 -19.68
N ALA A 31 3.01 2.54 -20.73
CA ALA A 31 4.00 1.54 -21.14
C ALA A 31 5.10 1.37 -20.07
N LEU A 32 5.61 2.47 -19.52
CA LEU A 32 6.59 2.45 -18.43
C LEU A 32 6.03 1.81 -17.16
N LEU A 33 4.80 2.16 -16.76
CA LEU A 33 4.15 1.53 -15.61
C LEU A 33 3.93 0.03 -15.84
N LEU A 34 3.52 -0.38 -17.05
CA LEU A 34 3.37 -1.80 -17.39
C LEU A 34 4.70 -2.55 -17.37
N GLU A 35 5.81 -1.90 -17.74
CA GLU A 35 7.15 -2.48 -17.61
C GLU A 35 7.53 -2.63 -16.13
N GLU A 36 7.33 -1.60 -15.33
CA GLU A 36 7.61 -1.64 -13.89
C GLU A 36 6.76 -2.71 -13.19
N PHE A 37 5.47 -2.81 -13.50
CA PHE A 37 4.58 -3.88 -13.01
C PHE A 37 5.08 -5.29 -13.33
N ARG A 38 5.84 -5.45 -14.42
CA ARG A 38 6.42 -6.75 -14.81
C ARG A 38 7.76 -7.00 -14.16
N ARG A 39 8.53 -5.95 -13.88
CA ARG A 39 9.89 -6.03 -13.34
C ARG A 39 9.88 -6.14 -11.82
N GLU A 40 9.05 -5.33 -11.17
CA GLU A 40 8.97 -5.22 -9.73
C GLU A 40 7.69 -5.85 -9.21
N ALA A 41 7.83 -6.72 -8.22
CA ALA A 41 6.69 -7.38 -7.60
C ALA A 41 5.93 -6.47 -6.62
N ASP A 42 6.34 -5.22 -6.44
CA ASP A 42 5.85 -4.30 -5.40
C ASP A 42 4.72 -3.37 -5.85
N MET A 43 4.29 -3.45 -7.11
CA MET A 43 3.18 -2.67 -7.62
C MET A 43 1.84 -3.41 -7.53
N VAL A 44 0.80 -2.69 -7.16
CA VAL A 44 -0.56 -3.18 -7.01
C VAL A 44 -1.51 -2.31 -7.82
N HIS A 45 -2.22 -2.92 -8.77
CA HIS A 45 -3.26 -2.25 -9.55
C HIS A 45 -4.63 -2.49 -8.94
N VAL A 46 -5.36 -1.42 -8.62
CA VAL A 46 -6.72 -1.47 -8.08
C VAL A 46 -7.73 -0.92 -9.07
N ASP A 47 -8.96 -1.45 -9.04
CA ASP A 47 -10.06 -0.96 -9.85
C ASP A 47 -10.68 0.31 -9.23
N ALA A 48 -9.96 1.42 -9.32
CA ALA A 48 -10.38 2.75 -8.86
C ALA A 48 -9.80 3.82 -9.79
N PHE A 49 -10.49 4.94 -10.01
CA PHE A 49 -9.94 6.05 -10.79
C PHE A 49 -8.71 6.67 -10.08
N GLU A 50 -7.72 7.14 -10.84
CA GLU A 50 -6.52 7.75 -10.24
C GLU A 50 -6.69 9.27 -10.00
N CYS A 51 -7.15 10.02 -11.00
CA CYS A 51 -7.03 11.48 -11.02
C CYS A 51 -8.29 12.25 -10.57
N SER A 52 -8.93 11.86 -9.46
CA SER A 52 -10.08 12.60 -8.91
C SER A 52 -10.00 12.74 -7.38
N LYS A 53 -10.47 13.86 -6.82
CA LYS A 53 -10.55 14.07 -5.37
C LYS A 53 -11.42 13.03 -4.66
N ARG A 54 -12.44 12.48 -5.34
CA ARG A 54 -13.25 11.37 -4.83
C ARG A 54 -12.54 10.02 -4.93
N ALA A 55 -11.50 9.93 -5.77
CA ALA A 55 -10.80 8.70 -6.06
C ALA A 55 -9.86 8.25 -4.93
N VAL A 56 -9.37 9.16 -4.08
CA VAL A 56 -8.52 8.79 -2.93
C VAL A 56 -9.26 7.83 -2.00
N ALA A 57 -10.53 8.11 -1.67
CA ALA A 57 -11.33 7.25 -0.81
C ALA A 57 -11.62 5.89 -1.46
N THR A 58 -11.98 5.88 -2.75
CA THR A 58 -12.23 4.65 -3.51
C THR A 58 -10.96 3.80 -3.62
N LYS A 59 -9.82 4.42 -3.93
CA LYS A 59 -8.50 3.78 -3.99
C LYS A 59 -8.08 3.21 -2.64
N THR A 60 -8.30 3.96 -1.55
CA THR A 60 -8.01 3.51 -0.19
C THR A 60 -8.84 2.28 0.18
N LEU A 61 -10.14 2.29 -0.12
CA LEU A 61 -11.01 1.13 0.13
C LEU A 61 -10.61 -0.09 -0.71
N ALA A 62 -10.30 0.13 -1.99
CA ALA A 62 -9.85 -0.94 -2.89
C ALA A 62 -8.52 -1.54 -2.42
N TRP A 63 -7.58 -0.72 -1.96
CA TRP A 63 -6.33 -1.17 -1.35
C TRP A 63 -6.58 -2.06 -0.13
N TYR A 64 -7.35 -1.60 0.85
CA TYR A 64 -7.59 -2.42 2.06
C TYR A 64 -8.27 -3.76 1.73
N ARG A 65 -9.24 -3.77 0.81
CA ARG A 65 -9.87 -5.01 0.36
C ARG A 65 -8.86 -5.96 -0.26
N GLN A 66 -7.97 -5.45 -1.10
CA GLN A 66 -6.94 -6.26 -1.73
C GLN A 66 -5.93 -6.78 -0.71
N ALA A 67 -5.40 -5.90 0.16
CA ALA A 67 -4.39 -6.25 1.16
C ALA A 67 -4.88 -7.35 2.12
N VAL A 68 -6.14 -7.32 2.55
CA VAL A 68 -6.72 -8.38 3.38
C VAL A 68 -6.74 -9.74 2.68
N ILE A 69 -6.88 -9.76 1.35
CA ILE A 69 -6.94 -10.99 0.54
C ILE A 69 -5.55 -11.47 0.15
N SER A 70 -4.69 -10.58 -0.33
CA SER A 70 -3.37 -10.92 -0.88
C SER A 70 -2.31 -11.15 0.19
N ASP A 71 -2.47 -10.51 1.35
CA ASP A 71 -1.43 -10.42 2.37
C ASP A 71 -1.98 -10.75 3.78
N PRO A 72 -2.72 -11.88 3.97
CA PRO A 72 -3.40 -12.18 5.24
C PRO A 72 -2.45 -12.40 6.42
N GLY A 73 -1.15 -12.62 6.15
CA GLY A 73 -0.13 -12.79 7.18
C GLY A 73 0.39 -11.49 7.81
N TYR A 74 0.03 -10.32 7.26
CA TYR A 74 0.44 -9.04 7.85
C TYR A 74 -0.47 -8.64 9.01
N GLN A 75 0.13 -8.46 10.19
CA GLN A 75 -0.60 -8.02 11.39
C GLN A 75 -1.04 -6.55 11.32
N TRP A 76 -0.32 -5.74 10.55
CA TRP A 76 -0.53 -4.31 10.42
C TRP A 76 -0.49 -3.92 8.95
N ILE A 77 -1.50 -3.18 8.49
CA ILE A 77 -1.58 -2.63 7.14
C ILE A 77 -1.75 -1.12 7.28
N GLY A 78 -0.85 -0.36 6.67
CA GLY A 78 -0.91 1.09 6.60
C GLY A 78 -1.12 1.60 5.18
N LYS A 79 -1.56 2.85 5.05
CA LYS A 79 -1.60 3.58 3.79
C LYS A 79 -0.96 4.95 4.01
N SER A 80 -0.11 5.35 3.08
CA SER A 80 0.53 6.66 3.04
C SER A 80 0.39 7.25 1.64
N ASP A 81 0.58 8.56 1.51
CA ASP A 81 0.80 9.19 0.21
C ASP A 81 2.26 9.01 -0.22
N ASP A 82 2.52 9.13 -1.53
CA ASP A 82 3.81 8.91 -2.18
C ASP A 82 4.82 10.06 -1.93
N ASP A 83 4.33 11.19 -1.45
CA ASP A 83 5.13 12.34 -1.02
C ASP A 83 5.45 12.34 0.50
N THR A 84 5.07 11.28 1.21
CA THR A 84 5.30 11.16 2.65
C THR A 84 6.63 10.46 2.95
N LEU A 85 7.39 11.02 3.89
CA LEU A 85 8.59 10.39 4.43
C LEU A 85 8.24 9.50 5.62
N PHE A 86 8.70 8.24 5.60
CA PHE A 86 8.55 7.31 6.72
C PHE A 86 9.86 6.59 7.06
N ASP A 87 10.06 6.22 8.33
CA ASP A 87 11.13 5.31 8.78
C ASP A 87 10.54 3.92 9.06
N PRO A 88 10.77 2.93 8.19
CA PRO A 88 10.25 1.56 8.35
C PRO A 88 10.64 0.89 9.68
N ARG A 89 11.82 1.23 10.22
CA ARG A 89 12.30 0.63 11.48
C ARG A 89 11.52 1.16 12.67
N ARG A 90 11.22 2.47 12.65
CA ARG A 90 10.38 3.11 13.66
C ARG A 90 8.96 2.56 13.61
N LEU A 91 8.36 2.45 12.41
CA LEU A 91 7.03 1.86 12.23
C LEU A 91 6.97 0.43 12.78
N ARG A 92 7.98 -0.40 12.51
CA ARG A 92 8.06 -1.75 13.07
C ARG A 92 8.13 -1.74 14.60
N ALA A 93 8.96 -0.89 15.18
CA ALA A 93 9.07 -0.78 16.64
C ALA A 93 7.75 -0.35 17.29
N GLU A 94 7.06 0.64 16.70
CA GLU A 94 5.77 1.12 17.18
C GLU A 94 4.68 0.03 17.07
N ALA A 95 4.63 -0.71 15.97
CA ALA A 95 3.71 -1.83 15.79
C ALA A 95 3.92 -2.96 16.84
N LEU A 96 5.18 -3.35 17.09
CA LEU A 96 5.52 -4.35 18.10
C LEU A 96 5.15 -3.90 19.51
N LEU A 97 5.34 -2.62 19.83
CA LEU A 97 4.94 -2.04 21.11
C LEU A 97 3.42 -2.08 21.28
N MET A 98 2.64 -1.71 20.27
CA MET A 98 1.17 -1.76 20.31
C MET A 98 0.66 -3.19 20.55
N THR A 99 1.25 -4.18 19.88
CA THR A 99 0.93 -5.60 20.10
C THR A 99 1.23 -6.02 21.55
N SER A 100 2.36 -5.58 22.12
CA SER A 100 2.73 -5.92 23.50
C SER A 100 1.79 -5.31 24.55
N VAL A 101 1.28 -4.09 24.30
CA VAL A 101 0.32 -3.42 25.19
C VAL A 101 -1.04 -4.11 25.13
N GLY A 102 -1.50 -4.52 23.93
CA GLY A 102 -2.76 -5.25 23.78
C GLY A 102 -2.81 -6.55 24.59
N HIS A 103 -1.68 -7.29 24.62
CA HIS A 103 -1.55 -8.49 25.46
C HIS A 103 -1.57 -8.15 26.97
N ALA A 104 -0.90 -7.09 27.38
CA ALA A 104 -0.87 -6.66 28.78
C ALA A 104 -2.23 -6.17 29.30
N CYS A 105 -3.07 -5.63 28.42
CA CYS A 105 -4.42 -5.18 28.75
C CYS A 105 -5.47 -6.31 28.74
N GLY A 106 -5.07 -7.57 28.54
CA GLY A 106 -5.99 -8.72 28.55
C GLY A 106 -6.99 -8.71 27.40
N GLN A 107 -6.74 -7.94 26.33
CA GLN A 107 -7.54 -8.08 25.13
C GLN A 107 -7.15 -9.39 24.43
N PRO A 108 -8.12 -10.23 24.04
CA PRO A 108 -7.81 -11.44 23.31
C PRO A 108 -7.06 -11.05 22.05
N THR A 109 -5.95 -11.73 21.79
CA THR A 109 -5.29 -11.74 20.50
C THR A 109 -6.33 -12.27 19.51
N LEU A 110 -7.03 -11.36 18.84
CA LEU A 110 -7.75 -11.73 17.64
C LEU A 110 -6.65 -12.25 16.71
N TYR A 111 -6.76 -13.51 16.30
CA TYR A 111 -5.98 -14.19 15.26
C TYR A 111 -4.73 -14.97 15.73
N ALA A 112 -4.88 -16.31 15.63
CA ALA A 112 -3.85 -17.32 15.44
C ALA A 112 -3.82 -17.71 13.96
#